data_AF-A0A2E3V1B6-F1
#
_entry.id   AF-A0A2E3V1B6-F1
#
_cell.length_a   1.000
_cell.length_b   1.000
_cell.length_c   1.000
_cell.angle_alpha   90.00
_cell.angle_beta   90.00
_cell.angle_gamma   90.00
#
_symmetry.space_group_name_H-M   'P 1'
#
loop_
_entity.id
_entity.type
_entity.pdbx_description
1 polymer ?
#
loop_
_entity_poly.entity_id
_entity_poly.type
_entity_poly.pdbx_seq_one_letter_code
_entity_poly.pdbx_strand_id
1 'polypeptide(L)'
;MKMDQDSKRERIEAYLVLPPKIIILSLNHHYESLDSFDEYQKFDFECLIEALKLSKIDCSDILDKEGNNLKLNGPFRLDNHPDHGFGIYTSWELKQSISKFRNGDHWKIIGG
;
A
#
# COMPACT_ATOMS: atom_id res chain seq x y z
N MET A 1 4.25 1.84 -25.24
CA MET A 1 5.04 3.07 -24.97
C MET A 1 6.20 2.66 -24.07
N LYS A 2 7.48 2.92 -24.40
CA LYS A 2 8.57 2.62 -23.45
C LYS A 2 8.47 3.64 -22.32
N MET A 3 7.91 3.25 -21.17
CA MET A 3 8.00 4.09 -19.97
C MET A 3 9.48 4.23 -19.60
N ASP A 4 9.89 5.47 -19.42
CA ASP A 4 11.26 5.84 -19.12
C ASP A 4 11.64 5.46 -17.68
N GLN A 5 12.90 5.10 -17.44
CA GLN A 5 13.40 4.76 -16.11
C GLN A 5 13.30 5.96 -15.16
N ASP A 6 13.45 7.17 -15.70
CA ASP A 6 13.30 8.41 -14.94
C ASP A 6 11.86 8.58 -14.44
N SER A 7 10.86 8.27 -15.27
CA SER A 7 9.44 8.29 -14.86
C SER A 7 9.11 7.28 -13.77
N LYS A 8 9.76 6.10 -13.78
CA LYS A 8 9.59 5.09 -12.72
C LYS A 8 10.14 5.60 -11.39
N ARG A 9 11.34 6.18 -11.42
CA ARG A 9 12.00 6.71 -10.23
C ARG A 9 11.19 7.85 -9.59
N GLU A 10 10.74 8.82 -10.40
CA GLU A 10 9.91 9.93 -9.91
C GLU A 10 8.62 9.43 -9.24
N ARG A 11 8.00 8.38 -9.80
CA ARG A 11 6.77 7.80 -9.23
C ARG A 11 7.03 7.12 -7.89
N ILE A 12 8.13 6.38 -7.77
CA ILE A 12 8.54 5.73 -6.52
C ILE A 12 8.84 6.78 -5.43
N GLU A 13 9.59 7.82 -5.77
CA GLU A 13 9.93 8.92 -4.85
C GLU A 13 8.66 9.66 -4.37
N ALA A 14 7.68 9.85 -5.26
CA ALA A 14 6.39 10.40 -4.89
C ALA A 14 5.65 9.52 -3.87
N TYR A 15 5.64 8.19 -4.05
CA TYR A 15 5.01 7.28 -3.10
C TYR A 15 5.70 7.25 -1.73
N LEU A 16 7.04 7.35 -1.69
CA LEU A 16 7.82 7.31 -0.44
C LEU A 16 7.53 8.48 0.51
N VAL A 17 7.09 9.63 -0.01
CA VAL A 17 6.77 10.81 0.79
C VAL A 17 5.29 10.89 1.19
N LEU A 18 4.44 9.99 0.68
CA LEU A 18 3.02 9.99 1.00
C LEU A 18 2.78 9.47 2.43
N PRO A 19 1.76 10.02 3.14
CA PRO A 19 1.33 9.45 4.40
C PRO A 19 0.91 7.98 4.22
N PRO A 20 1.19 7.08 5.18
CA PRO A 20 0.81 5.67 5.11
C PRO A 20 -0.67 5.46 4.76
N LYS A 21 -1.56 6.34 5.24
CA LYS A 21 -3.00 6.32 4.93
C LYS A 21 -3.30 6.44 3.44
N ILE A 22 -2.53 7.25 2.71
CA ILE A 22 -2.70 7.42 1.27
C ILE A 22 -2.16 6.19 0.54
N ILE A 23 -1.01 5.66 0.98
CA ILE A 23 -0.42 4.44 0.43
C ILE A 23 -1.41 3.27 0.50
N ILE A 24 -2.12 3.11 1.63
CA ILE A 24 -3.10 2.02 1.75
C ILE A 24 -4.38 2.25 0.94
N LEU A 25 -4.81 3.50 0.77
CA LEU A 25 -5.91 3.84 -0.14
C LEU A 25 -5.55 3.49 -1.58
N SER A 26 -4.33 3.83 -2.03
CA SER A 26 -3.83 3.45 -3.35
C SER A 26 -3.76 1.94 -3.51
N LEU A 27 -3.27 1.22 -2.51
CA LEU A 27 -3.16 -0.24 -2.54
C LEU A 27 -4.55 -0.91 -2.64
N ASN A 28 -5.53 -0.44 -1.87
CA ASN A 28 -6.90 -0.96 -1.93
C ASN A 28 -7.61 -0.57 -3.23
N HIS A 29 -7.35 0.62 -3.79
CA HIS A 29 -7.90 1.03 -5.09
C HIS A 29 -7.41 0.13 -6.23
N HIS A 30 -6.10 -0.17 -6.22
CA HIS A 30 -5.51 -1.12 -7.15
C HIS A 30 -6.11 -2.52 -6.96
N TYR A 31 -6.31 -2.98 -5.72
CA TYR A 31 -7.00 -4.24 -5.46
C TYR A 31 -8.47 -4.28 -5.93
N GLU A 32 -9.25 -3.22 -5.71
CA GLU A 32 -10.64 -3.18 -6.18
C GLU A 32 -10.76 -3.20 -7.72
N SER A 33 -9.68 -2.84 -8.41
CA SER A 33 -9.63 -2.74 -9.88
C SER A 33 -9.05 -3.99 -10.57
N LEU A 34 -8.84 -5.09 -9.83
CA LEU A 34 -8.05 -6.30 -10.17
C LEU A 34 -8.13 -6.84 -11.62
N ASP A 35 -9.28 -6.74 -12.30
CA ASP A 35 -9.48 -7.31 -13.64
C ASP A 35 -9.35 -6.31 -14.80
N SER A 36 -9.13 -5.02 -14.54
CA SER A 36 -9.19 -3.97 -15.56
C SER A 36 -8.00 -3.02 -15.59
N PHE A 37 -6.80 -3.49 -15.24
CA PHE A 37 -5.64 -2.61 -15.29
C PHE A 37 -5.21 -2.34 -16.73
N ASP A 38 -5.24 -1.07 -17.13
CA ASP A 38 -4.50 -0.60 -18.28
C ASP A 38 -2.97 -0.62 -18.02
N GLU A 39 -2.18 -0.37 -19.07
CA GLU A 39 -0.70 -0.37 -18.95
C GLU A 39 -0.19 0.66 -17.93
N TYR A 40 -0.91 1.77 -17.75
CA TYR A 40 -0.52 2.82 -16.81
C TYR A 40 -0.81 2.41 -15.37
N GLN A 41 -1.95 1.78 -15.11
CA GLN A 41 -2.32 1.26 -13.79
C GLN A 41 -1.37 0.14 -13.34
N LYS A 42 -0.97 -0.77 -14.24
CA LYS A 42 0.06 -1.78 -13.94
C LYS A 42 1.37 -1.16 -13.53
N PHE A 43 1.83 -0.17 -14.30
CA PHE A 43 3.06 0.54 -13.98
C PHE A 43 2.99 1.31 -12.65
N ASP A 44 1.88 1.99 -12.40
CA ASP A 44 1.68 2.74 -11.15
C ASP A 44 1.66 1.79 -9.95
N PHE A 45 1.00 0.64 -10.09
CA PHE A 45 1.01 -0.43 -9.09
C PHE A 45 2.42 -1.00 -8.84
N GLU A 46 3.19 -1.28 -9.89
CA GLU A 46 4.59 -1.72 -9.76
C GLU A 46 5.45 -0.68 -9.02
N CYS A 47 5.26 0.61 -9.30
CA CYS A 47 5.95 1.69 -8.58
C CYS A 47 5.54 1.76 -7.11
N LEU A 48 4.26 1.55 -6.79
CA LEU A 48 3.76 1.49 -5.41
C LEU A 48 4.37 0.32 -4.63
N ILE A 49 4.45 -0.88 -5.24
CA ILE A 49 5.08 -2.05 -4.62
C ILE A 49 6.56 -1.80 -4.36
N GLU A 50 7.28 -1.20 -5.31
CA GLU A 50 8.69 -0.86 -5.13
C GLU A 50 8.89 0.18 -4.01
N ALA A 51 8.02 1.19 -3.93
CA ALA A 51 8.05 2.18 -2.85
C ALA A 51 7.79 1.54 -1.48
N LEU A 52 6.87 0.57 -1.38
CA LEU A 52 6.61 -0.16 -0.14
C LEU A 52 7.86 -0.89 0.36
N LYS A 53 8.61 -1.56 -0.52
CA LYS A 53 9.87 -2.24 -0.18
C LYS A 53 10.94 -1.29 0.36
N LEU A 54 10.97 -0.06 -0.14
CA LEU A 54 11.93 0.97 0.24
C LEU A 54 11.48 1.76 1.49
N SER A 55 10.20 1.70 1.84
CA SER A 55 9.62 2.43 2.96
C SER A 55 9.95 1.79 4.32
N LYS A 56 9.71 2.53 5.40
CA LYS A 56 9.76 1.99 6.78
C LYS A 56 8.49 1.23 7.18
N ILE A 57 7.52 1.10 6.28
CA ILE A 57 6.26 0.41 6.55
C ILE A 57 6.51 -1.09 6.45
N ASP A 58 6.19 -1.81 7.52
CA ASP A 58 6.24 -3.27 7.51
C ASP A 58 5.12 -3.82 6.60
N CYS A 59 5.51 -4.49 5.53
CA CYS A 59 4.64 -5.12 4.55
C CYS A 59 4.83 -6.64 4.47
N SER A 60 5.47 -7.26 5.48
CA SER A 60 5.82 -8.69 5.49
C SER A 60 4.63 -9.63 5.34
N ASP A 61 3.46 -9.18 5.81
CA ASP A 61 2.22 -9.95 5.83
C ASP A 61 1.54 -9.93 4.46
N ILE A 62 1.77 -8.90 3.65
CA ILE A 62 1.08 -8.72 2.37
C ILE A 62 1.97 -8.96 1.16
N LEU A 63 3.29 -8.84 1.24
CA LEU A 63 4.21 -9.14 0.13
C LEU A 63 4.80 -10.53 0.28
N ASP A 64 5.09 -11.23 -0.83
CA ASP A 64 5.71 -12.56 -0.82
C ASP A 64 7.11 -12.57 -0.19
N LYS A 65 7.72 -13.75 -0.02
CA LYS A 65 9.07 -13.84 0.58
C LYS A 65 10.13 -13.10 -0.24
N GLU A 66 9.88 -12.89 -1.52
CA GLU A 66 10.76 -12.17 -2.43
C GLU A 66 10.38 -10.68 -2.54
N GLY A 67 9.26 -10.28 -1.92
CA GLY A 67 8.69 -8.94 -2.00
C GLY A 67 8.02 -8.64 -3.33
N ASN A 68 7.98 -9.58 -4.27
CA ASN A 68 7.72 -9.30 -5.68
C ASN A 68 6.23 -9.21 -6.01
N ASN A 69 5.39 -9.93 -5.26
CA ASN A 69 3.95 -9.95 -5.45
C ASN A 69 3.23 -9.86 -4.12
N LEU A 70 1.93 -9.54 -4.17
CA LEU A 70 1.06 -9.62 -3.00
C LEU A 70 0.76 -11.10 -2.67
N LYS A 71 0.94 -11.50 -1.41
CA LYS A 71 0.55 -12.79 -0.83
C LYS A 71 -0.95 -12.90 -0.58
N LEU A 72 -1.59 -11.77 -0.27
CA LEU A 72 -2.96 -11.70 0.20
C LEU A 72 -3.79 -10.87 -0.75
N ASN A 73 -5.03 -11.32 -0.97
CA ASN A 73 -6.07 -10.50 -1.58
C ASN A 73 -6.61 -9.57 -0.49
N GLY A 74 -6.75 -8.29 -0.81
CA GLY A 74 -7.24 -7.27 0.12
C GLY A 74 -8.67 -7.55 0.63
N PRO A 75 -9.25 -6.65 1.45
CA PRO A 75 -8.78 -5.29 1.71
C PRO A 75 -7.68 -5.22 2.77
N PHE A 76 -6.66 -4.41 2.49
CA PHE A 76 -5.54 -4.18 3.38
C PHE A 76 -5.88 -3.17 4.47
N ARG A 77 -5.18 -3.29 5.61
CA ARG A 77 -5.34 -2.39 6.75
C ARG A 77 -4.01 -1.90 7.30
N LEU A 78 -3.98 -0.68 7.82
CA LEU A 78 -2.84 -0.13 8.56
C LEU A 78 -3.01 -0.46 10.03
N ASP A 79 -1.97 -1.07 10.60
CA ASP A 79 -1.77 -1.24 12.03
C ASP A 79 -0.58 -0.37 12.47
N ASN A 80 -0.69 0.22 13.66
CA ASN A 80 0.36 1.02 14.28
C ASN A 80 0.49 0.74 15.78
N HIS A 81 -0.06 -0.37 16.26
CA HIS A 81 -0.02 -0.75 17.66
C HIS A 81 1.09 -1.78 17.93
N PRO A 82 1.99 -1.56 18.91
CA PRO A 82 3.07 -2.50 19.22
C PRO A 82 2.58 -3.81 19.88
N ASP A 83 1.40 -3.81 20.51
CA ASP A 83 0.91 -4.95 21.30
C ASP A 83 -0.59 -5.24 21.08
N HIS A 84 -0.99 -5.91 20.00
CA HIS A 84 -2.38 -6.33 19.70
C HIS A 84 -3.32 -5.28 19.04
N GLY A 85 -3.49 -5.42 17.72
CA GLY A 85 -4.80 -5.66 17.11
C GLY A 85 -5.77 -4.48 16.94
N PHE A 86 -5.45 -3.49 16.11
CA PHE A 86 -6.48 -2.61 15.53
C PHE A 86 -6.09 -2.17 14.10
N GLY A 87 -6.73 -2.77 13.08
CA GLY A 87 -6.48 -2.44 11.68
C GLY A 87 -7.51 -1.45 11.11
N ILE A 88 -7.03 -0.41 10.43
CA ILE A 88 -7.88 0.57 9.72
C ILE A 88 -8.40 -0.03 8.42
N TYR A 89 -9.71 -0.06 8.23
CA TYR A 89 -10.34 -0.41 6.95
C TYR A 89 -10.45 0.84 6.08
N THR A 90 -9.87 0.82 4.88
CA THR A 90 -10.07 1.86 3.88
C THR A 90 -10.56 1.24 2.57
N SER A 91 -11.87 1.18 2.36
CA SER A 91 -12.43 1.03 1.00
C SER A 91 -13.07 2.35 0.57
N TRP A 92 -13.24 2.54 -0.73
CA TRP A 92 -13.93 3.72 -1.27
C TRP A 92 -15.42 3.80 -0.86
N GLU A 93 -16.04 2.67 -0.47
CA GLU A 93 -17.47 2.59 -0.15
C GLU A 93 -17.81 2.54 1.36
N LEU A 94 -16.86 2.25 2.26
CA LEU A 94 -17.18 1.98 3.67
C LEU A 94 -16.72 3.07 4.64
N LYS A 95 -17.71 3.49 5.44
CA LYS A 95 -17.64 4.46 6.55
C LYS A 95 -16.34 4.39 7.33
N GLN A 96 -15.62 5.51 7.32
CA GLN A 96 -14.44 5.78 8.13
C GLN A 96 -14.72 5.53 9.62
N SER A 97 -14.22 4.43 10.16
CA SER A 97 -14.10 4.24 11.60
C SER A 97 -12.72 4.78 12.01
N ILE A 98 -12.68 6.07 12.34
CA ILE A 98 -11.46 6.75 12.81
C ILE A 98 -11.18 6.26 14.23
N SER A 99 -10.28 5.28 14.38
CA SER A 99 -9.64 5.03 15.67
C SER A 99 -8.50 6.02 15.90
N LYS A 100 -8.24 6.36 17.17
CA LYS A 100 -7.28 7.38 17.58
C LYS A 100 -5.87 6.96 17.17
N PHE A 101 -5.37 7.58 16.09
CA PHE A 101 -3.96 7.51 15.70
C PHE A 101 -3.10 7.97 16.87
N ARG A 102 -2.26 7.08 17.42
CA ARG A 102 -1.11 7.50 18.22
C ARG A 102 0.03 7.80 17.27
N ASN A 103 0.75 8.91 17.52
CA ASN A 103 1.98 9.24 16.81
C ASN A 103 2.97 8.10 17.08
N GLY A 104 3.17 7.23 16.09
CA GLY A 104 4.11 6.13 16.11
C GLY A 104 4.84 6.08 14.78
N ASP A 105 6.14 5.80 14.83
CA ASP A 105 6.98 5.69 13.65
C ASP A 105 6.89 4.31 12.98
N HIS A 106 6.23 3.35 13.63
CA HIS A 106 6.04 2.00 13.13
C HIS A 106 4.64 1.84 12.54
N TRP A 107 4.61 1.48 11.26
CA TRP A 107 3.38 1.17 10.52
C TRP A 107 3.54 -0.22 9.94
N LYS A 108 2.48 -1.04 10.05
CA LYS A 108 2.40 -2.36 9.44
C LYS A 108 1.16 -2.44 8.55
N ILE A 109 1.29 -3.00 7.37
CA ILE A 109 0.16 -3.34 6.50
C ILE A 109 -0.16 -4.82 6.70
N ILE A 110 -1.41 -5.10 7.06
CA ILE A 110 -1.95 -6.44 7.26
C ILE A 110 -3.07 -6.71 6.24
N GLY A 111 -3.17 -7.95 5.78
CA GLY A 111 -4.30 -8.40 4.95
C GLY A 111 -5.51 -8.80 5.80
N GLY A 112 -6.70 -8.66 5.23
CA GLY A 112 -7.98 -9.00 5.85
C GLY A 112 -8.43 -10.43 5.61
#